data_AF-A0A699ST71-F1
#
_entry.id   AF-A0A699ST71-F1
#
_cell.length_a   1.000
_cell.length_b   1.000
_cell.length_c   1.000
_cell.angle_alpha   90.00
_cell.angle_beta   90.00
_cell.angle_gamma   90.00
#
_symmetry.space_group_name_H-M   'P 1'
#
loop_
_entity.id
_entity.type
_entity.pdbx_description
1 polymer ?
#
loop_
_entity_poly.entity_id
_entity_poly.type
_entity_poly.pdbx_seq_one_letter_code
_entity_poly.pdbx_strand_id
1 'polypeptide(L)' 'AFRTLKDKQTEAPILIAPNWDQPFELMCDASDYAVGAVLGQRIEKHFRPIYYASKTINQAEANYTTTKKEMLAVV' A
#
# COMPACT_ATOMS: atom_id res chain seq x y z
N ALA A 1 3.07 8.82 -21.39
CA ALA A 1 2.22 8.69 -20.18
C ALA A 1 2.25 7.28 -19.60
N PHE A 2 1.63 6.26 -20.24
CA PHE A 2 1.56 4.89 -19.69
C PHE A 2 2.92 4.19 -19.51
N ARG A 3 3.84 4.30 -20.48
CA ARG A 3 5.21 3.77 -20.34
C ARG A 3 5.97 4.47 -19.20
N THR A 4 5.92 5.79 -19.14
CA THR A 4 6.50 6.58 -18.05
C THR A 4 6.00 6.16 -16.67
N LEU A 5 4.71 5.83 -16.55
CA LEU A 5 4.14 5.31 -15.30
C LEU A 5 4.68 3.93 -14.96
N LYS A 6 4.79 3.02 -15.95
CA LYS A 6 5.45 1.72 -15.74
C LYS A 6 6.91 1.88 -15.34
N ASP A 7 7.65 2.74 -16.02
CA ASP A 7 9.07 2.97 -15.76
C ASP A 7 9.28 3.51 -14.34
N LYS A 8 8.48 4.49 -13.91
CA LYS A 8 8.48 5.01 -12.53
C LYS A 8 7.99 4.01 -11.48
N GLN A 9 7.16 3.05 -11.87
CA GLN A 9 6.69 1.98 -10.99
C GLN A 9 7.74 0.85 -10.86
N THR A 10 8.54 0.62 -11.91
CA THR A 10 9.72 -0.26 -11.88
C THR A 10 10.96 0.41 -11.32
N GLU A 11 10.99 1.74 -11.27
CA GLU A 11 11.97 2.52 -10.54
C GLU A 11 11.71 2.29 -9.06
N ALA A 12 12.31 1.21 -8.54
CA ALA A 12 12.07 0.73 -7.20
C ALA A 12 12.24 1.91 -6.22
N PRO A 13 11.17 2.33 -5.51
CA PRO A 13 11.40 3.18 -4.36
C PRO A 13 12.30 2.36 -3.45
N ILE A 14 13.47 2.91 -3.11
CA ILE A 14 14.49 2.23 -2.32
C ILE A 14 13.79 1.79 -1.03
N LEU A 15 13.40 0.52 -0.96
CA LEU A 15 12.75 -0.03 0.21
C LEU A 15 13.75 0.12 1.34
N ILE A 16 13.36 0.85 2.37
CA ILE A 16 14.22 1.03 3.51
C ILE A 16 14.01 -0.14 4.48
N ALA A 17 15.05 -0.50 5.22
CA ALA A 17 14.89 -1.40 6.35
C ALA A 17 13.98 -0.74 7.40
N PRO A 18 13.08 -1.50 8.05
CA PRO A 18 12.22 -0.97 9.11
C PRO A 18 13.08 -0.51 10.29
N ASN A 19 12.82 0.69 10.79
CA ASN A 19 13.37 1.15 12.07
C ASN A 19 12.33 0.93 13.18
N TRP A 20 12.56 -0.06 14.04
CA TRP A 20 11.59 -0.42 15.09
C TRP A 20 11.36 0.65 16.16
N ASP A 21 12.23 1.67 16.25
CA ASP A 21 12.08 2.80 17.17
C ASP A 21 11.19 3.93 16.60
N GLN A 22 10.75 3.82 15.34
CA GLN A 22 9.91 4.82 14.67
C GLN A 22 8.49 4.32 14.39
N PRO A 23 7.48 5.21 14.41
CA PRO A 23 6.11 4.84 14.09
C PRO A 23 5.97 4.42 12.62
N PHE A 24 5.19 3.38 12.39
CA PHE A 24 4.81 2.93 11.06
C PHE A 24 3.59 3.72 10.55
N GLU A 25 3.59 4.02 9.26
CA GLU A 25 2.47 4.59 8.53
C GLU A 25 2.00 3.55 7.50
N LEU A 26 0.72 3.20 7.53
CA LEU A 26 0.08 2.33 6.55
C LEU A 26 -0.83 3.20 5.66
N MET A 27 -0.55 3.21 4.36
CA MET A 27 -1.42 3.82 3.36
C MET A 27 -2.11 2.69 2.60
N CYS A 28 -3.43 2.70 2.51
CA CYS A 28 -4.17 1.70 1.74
C CYS A 28 -5.10 2.37 0.74
N ASP A 29 -5.30 1.69 -0.37
CA ASP A 29 -6.28 2.05 -1.40
C ASP A 29 -6.99 0.78 -1.86
N ALA A 30 -8.29 0.86 -2.08
CA ALA A 30 -9.12 -0.28 -2.44
C ALA A 30 -9.91 0.01 -3.70
N SER A 31 -9.86 -0.93 -4.64
CA SER A 31 -10.74 -1.00 -5.80
C SER A 31 -11.84 -2.04 -5.57
N ASP A 32 -12.73 -2.21 -6.55
CA ASP A 32 -13.73 -3.28 -6.49
C ASP A 32 -13.16 -4.70 -6.59
N TYR A 33 -11.90 -4.83 -7.03
CA TYR A 33 -11.28 -6.13 -7.32
C TYR A 33 -10.13 -6.47 -6.38
N ALA A 34 -9.45 -5.46 -5.84
CA ALA A 34 -8.24 -5.65 -5.05
C ALA A 34 -8.03 -4.49 -4.09
N VAL A 35 -7.41 -4.79 -2.95
CA VAL A 35 -6.86 -3.81 -2.01
C VAL A 35 -5.33 -3.78 -2.16
N GLY A 36 -4.78 -2.57 -2.21
CA GLY A 36 -3.35 -2.30 -2.18
C GLY A 36 -2.98 -1.58 -0.89
N ALA A 37 -1.82 -1.89 -0.33
CA ALA A 37 -1.30 -1.26 0.87
C ALA A 37 0.20 -0.99 0.75
N VAL A 38 0.64 0.11 1.33
CA VAL A 38 2.05 0.49 1.46
C VAL A 38 2.34 0.72 2.92
N LEU A 39 3.24 -0.08 3.46
CA LEU A 39 3.82 0.12 4.77
C LEU A 39 5.07 0.99 4.62
N GLY A 40 5.17 2.06 5.39
CA GLY A 40 6.34 2.92 5.39
C GLY A 40 6.55 3.63 6.72
N GLN A 41 7.57 4.47 6.76
CA GLN A 41 7.92 5.31 7.90
C GLN A 41 8.21 6.73 7.43
N ARG A 42 7.96 7.71 8.29
CA ARG A 42 8.24 9.12 7.99
C ARG A 42 9.63 9.49 8.49
N ILE A 43 10.60 9.53 7.59
CA ILE A 43 11.98 9.95 7.87
C ILE A 43 12.15 11.38 7.35
N GLU A 44 12.53 12.31 8.24
CA GLU A 44 12.75 13.72 7.88
C GLU A 44 11.56 14.34 7.11
N LYS A 45 10.33 14.04 7.57
CA LYS A 45 9.04 14.46 6.97
C LYS A 45 8.68 13.76 5.64
N HIS A 46 9.55 12.94 5.09
CA HIS A 46 9.31 12.19 3.85
C HIS A 46 8.83 10.78 4.16
N PHE A 47 7.75 10.35 3.50
CA PHE A 47 7.30 8.97 3.57
C PHE A 47 8.29 8.08 2.80
N ARG A 48 8.87 7.11 3.51
CA ARG A 48 9.80 6.12 2.96
C ARG A 48 9.12 4.75 3.01
N PRO A 49 8.84 4.12 1.86
CA PRO A 49 8.19 2.81 1.84
C PRO A 49 9.16 1.72 2.31
N ILE A 50 8.64 0.79 3.10
CA ILE A 50 9.31 -0.43 3.60
C ILE A 50 8.79 -1.64 2.83
N TYR A 51 7.49 -1.71 2.61
CA TYR A 51 6.86 -2.86 1.98
C TYR A 51 5.58 -2.48 1.22
N TYR A 52 5.37 -3.14 0.09
CA TYR A 52 4.14 -3.07 -0.70
C TYR A 52 3.40 -4.39 -0.60
N ALA A 53 2.13 -4.34 -0.24
CA ALA A 53 1.24 -5.49 -0.20
C ALA A 53 0.04 -5.26 -1.11
N SER A 54 -0.49 -6.32 -1.70
CA SER A 54 -1.78 -6.28 -2.36
C SER A 54 -2.50 -7.61 -2.18
N LYS A 55 -3.83 -7.55 -2.13
CA LYS A 55 -4.70 -8.71 -1.98
C LYS A 55 -5.91 -8.56 -2.91
N THR A 56 -6.19 -9.59 -3.69
CA THR A 56 -7.43 -9.65 -4.48
C THR A 56 -8.60 -9.91 -3.55
N ILE A 57 -9.68 -9.15 -3.75
CA ILE A 57 -10.92 -9.25 -2.99
C ILE A 57 -11.68 -10.49 -3.48
N ASN A 58 -12.08 -11.38 -2.57
CA ASN A 58 -12.89 -12.54 -2.92
C ASN A 58 -14.38 -12.18 -3.10
N GLN A 59 -15.19 -13.09 -3.64
CA GLN A 59 -16.59 -12.79 -3.95
C GLN A 59 -17.44 -12.38 -2.72
N ALA A 60 -17.09 -12.87 -1.53
CA ALA A 60 -17.76 -12.45 -0.29
C ALA A 60 -17.35 -11.02 0.12
N GLU A 61 -16.05 -10.71 0.00
CA GLU A 61 -15.48 -9.39 0.29
C GLU A 61 -15.88 -8.32 -0.75
N ALA A 62 -16.22 -8.72 -1.97
CA ALA A 62 -16.64 -7.81 -3.05
C ALA A 62 -17.92 -7.03 -2.70
N ASN A 63 -18.79 -7.64 -1.89
CA ASN A 63 -20.04 -7.04 -1.42
C ASN A 63 -19.85 -6.09 -0.23
N TYR A 64 -18.61 -5.90 0.26
CA TYR A 64 -18.33 -4.99 1.36
C TYR A 64 -18.40 -3.53 0.92
N THR A 65 -18.79 -2.64 1.84
CA THR A 65 -18.73 -1.19 1.63
C THR A 65 -17.27 -0.75 1.49
N THR A 66 -17.02 0.39 0.83
CA THR A 66 -15.66 0.91 0.58
C THR A 66 -14.80 0.97 1.85
N THR A 67 -15.35 1.47 2.96
CA THR A 67 -14.65 1.50 4.27
C THR A 67 -14.27 0.11 4.78
N LYS A 68 -15.10 -0.90 4.56
CA LYS A 68 -14.80 -2.29 4.94
C LYS A 68 -13.74 -2.91 4.02
N LYS A 69 -13.73 -2.53 2.74
CA LYS A 69 -12.69 -2.95 1.78
C LYS A 69 -11.33 -2.33 2.14
N GLU A 70 -11.29 -1.08 2.59
CA GLU A 70 -10.07 -0.44 3.10
C GLU A 70 -9.55 -1.13 4.37
N MET A 71 -10.44 -1.54 5.29
CA MET A 71 -10.03 -2.30 6.48
C MET A 71 -9.42 -3.68 6.16
N LEU A 72 -9.70 -4.27 5.00
CA LEU A 72 -9.04 -5.52 4.57
C LEU A 72 -7.54 -5.36 4.34
N ALA A 73 -7.03 -4.13 4.20
CA ALA A 73 -5.59 -3.87 4.15
C ALA A 73 -4.89 -4.12 5.49
N VAL A 74 -5.64 -4.16 6.59
CA VAL A 74 -5.12 -4.26 7.97
C VAL A 74 -5.21 -5.70 8.51
N VAL A 75 -6.01 -6.57 7.89
CA VAL A 75 -6.35 -7.93 8.37
C VAL A 75 -5.42 -9.00 7.80
#